data_AF-A0A1X7L2I5-F1
#
_entry.id   AF-A0A1X7L2I5-F1
#
_cell.length_a   1.000
_cell.length_b   1.000
_cell.length_c   1.000
_cell.angle_alpha   90.00
_cell.angle_beta   90.00
_cell.angle_gamma   90.00
#
_symmetry.space_group_name_H-M   'P 1'
#
loop_
_entity.id
_entity.type
_entity.pdbx_description
1 polymer ?
#
loop_
_entity_poly.entity_id
_entity_poly.type
_entity_poly.pdbx_seq_one_letter_code
_entity_poly.pdbx_strand_id
1 'polypeptide(L)'
;FTSFAFTTTLKDAGIRISMDGRGRWMDNVFIERLWRSLKYECVFLNAFETGSEARNGIGSWIAYYNERRPHSTFGGRTPDEVYATAEMTERLAA
;
A
#
# COMPACT_ATOMS: atom_id res chain seq x y z
N PHE A 1 -12.52 5.69 -9.18
CA PHE A 1 -12.08 7.02 -8.69
C PHE A 1 -12.19 8.06 -9.81
N THR A 2 -13.39 8.63 -10.01
CA THR A 2 -13.68 9.48 -11.21
C THR A 2 -14.19 10.88 -10.86
N SER A 3 -14.23 11.27 -9.58
CA SER A 3 -14.71 12.60 -9.20
C SER A 3 -13.76 13.70 -9.67
N PHE A 4 -14.33 14.86 -10.02
CA PHE A 4 -13.55 16.00 -10.48
C PHE A 4 -12.53 16.45 -9.44
N ALA A 5 -12.94 16.61 -8.18
CA ALA A 5 -12.06 16.99 -7.07
C ALA A 5 -10.82 16.08 -6.95
N PHE A 6 -11.00 14.77 -7.09
CA PHE A 6 -9.89 13.81 -7.04
C PHE A 6 -8.96 13.97 -8.26
N THR A 7 -9.52 13.95 -9.47
CA THR A 7 -8.71 14.01 -10.69
C THR A 7 -7.98 15.33 -10.88
N THR A 8 -8.57 16.45 -10.46
CA THR A 8 -7.93 17.77 -10.49
C THR A 8 -6.74 17.82 -9.53
N THR A 9 -6.91 17.36 -8.28
CA THR A 9 -5.81 17.32 -7.30
C THR A 9 -4.60 16.55 -7.82
N LEU A 10 -4.82 15.41 -8.49
CA LEU A 10 -3.74 14.62 -9.08
C LEU A 10 -3.07 15.32 -10.26
N LYS A 11 -3.84 15.96 -11.14
CA LYS A 11 -3.31 16.71 -12.29
C LYS A 11 -2.48 17.90 -11.85
N ASP A 12 -2.95 18.64 -10.85
CA ASP A 12 -2.25 19.82 -10.31
C ASP A 12 -0.91 19.42 -9.67
N ALA A 13 -0.84 18.21 -9.09
CA ALA A 13 0.40 17.62 -8.59
C ALA A 13 1.29 16.99 -9.68
N GLY A 14 0.93 17.09 -10.96
CA GLY A 14 1.67 16.49 -12.08
C GLY A 14 1.61 14.95 -12.13
N ILE A 15 0.69 14.33 -11.40
CA ILE A 15 0.57 12.87 -11.31
C ILE A 15 -0.16 12.32 -12.54
N ARG A 16 0.47 11.37 -13.23
CA ARG A 16 -0.16 10.64 -14.32
C ARG A 16 -1.25 9.71 -13.78
N ILE A 17 -2.51 10.02 -14.11
CA ILE A 17 -3.65 9.18 -13.74
C ILE A 17 -3.72 7.97 -14.67
N SER A 18 -3.67 6.77 -14.10
CA SER A 18 -3.96 5.50 -14.79
C SER A 18 -5.11 4.82 -14.04
N MET A 19 -6.18 4.48 -14.76
CA MET A 19 -7.33 3.75 -14.21
C MET A 19 -7.42 2.39 -14.88
N ASP A 20 -7.84 1.39 -14.12
CA ASP A 20 -8.11 0.06 -14.63
C ASP A 20 -9.28 0.08 -15.63
N GLY A 21 -9.16 -0.76 -16.66
CA GLY A 21 -10.27 -1.00 -17.58
C GLY A 21 -11.34 -1.85 -16.89
N ARG A 22 -12.60 -1.74 -17.34
CA ARG A 22 -13.68 -2.63 -16.86
C ARG A 22 -13.25 -4.09 -17.04
N GLY A 23 -13.31 -4.88 -15.96
CA GLY A 23 -12.96 -6.30 -15.95
C GLY A 23 -11.47 -6.62 -15.77
N ARG A 24 -10.59 -5.63 -15.55
CA ARG A 24 -9.15 -5.83 -15.37
C ARG A 24 -8.75 -6.09 -13.91
N TRP A 25 -9.30 -7.15 -13.30
CA TRP A 25 -9.04 -7.50 -11.90
C TRP A 25 -7.56 -7.74 -11.58
N MET A 26 -6.76 -8.19 -12.57
CA MET A 26 -5.33 -8.47 -12.39
C MET A 26 -4.52 -7.25 -11.92
N ASP A 27 -4.92 -6.05 -12.32
CA ASP A 27 -4.25 -4.81 -11.94
C ASP A 27 -4.39 -4.54 -10.43
N ASN A 28 -5.41 -5.10 -9.78
CA ASN A 28 -5.72 -4.92 -8.35
C ASN A 28 -5.23 -6.07 -7.45
N VAL A 29 -4.66 -7.15 -8.01
CA VAL A 29 -4.28 -8.35 -7.22
C VAL A 29 -3.29 -8.05 -6.12
N PHE A 30 -2.34 -7.13 -6.35
CA PHE A 30 -1.34 -6.76 -5.36
C PHE A 30 -1.97 -6.07 -4.15
N ILE A 31 -2.83 -5.08 -4.40
CA ILE A 31 -3.48 -4.33 -3.33
C ILE A 31 -4.52 -5.20 -2.60
N GLU A 32 -5.23 -6.09 -3.31
CA GLU A 32 -6.15 -7.06 -2.69
C GLU A 32 -5.42 -8.03 -1.76
N ARG A 33 -4.20 -8.47 -2.14
CA ARG A 33 -3.37 -9.31 -1.27
C ARG A 33 -2.99 -8.59 0.03
N LEU A 34 -2.60 -7.31 -0.05
CA LEU A 34 -2.34 -6.49 1.13
C LEU A 34 -3.58 -6.42 2.03
N TRP A 35 -4.74 -6.07 1.46
CA TRP A 35 -5.98 -5.94 2.22
C TRP A 35 -6.43 -7.24 2.87
N ARG A 36 -6.24 -8.38 2.20
CA ARG A 36 -6.51 -9.69 2.78
C ARG A 36 -5.64 -9.91 4.01
N SER A 37 -4.32 -9.70 3.92
CA SER A 37 -3.43 -9.85 5.07
C SER A 37 -3.82 -8.91 6.22
N LEU A 38 -4.05 -7.62 5.96
CA LEU A 38 -4.47 -6.68 7.02
C LEU A 38 -5.74 -7.14 7.74
N LYS A 39 -6.74 -7.59 6.97
CA LYS A 39 -8.03 -8.00 7.54
C LYS A 39 -7.88 -9.22 8.44
N TYR A 40 -7.21 -10.27 7.95
CA TYR A 40 -7.07 -11.52 8.69
C TYR A 40 -6.07 -11.43 9.85
N GLU A 41 -5.04 -10.60 9.73
CA GLU A 41 -3.94 -10.53 10.71
C GLU A 41 -4.13 -9.38 11.72
N CYS A 42 -5.03 -8.43 11.47
CA CYS A 42 -5.32 -7.31 12.38
C CYS A 42 -6.81 -7.11 12.58
N VAL A 43 -7.57 -6.72 11.55
CA VAL A 43 -8.94 -6.21 11.74
C VAL A 43 -9.87 -7.26 12.34
N PHE A 44 -9.80 -8.51 11.89
CA PHE A 44 -10.69 -9.58 12.38
C PHE A 44 -10.28 -10.14 13.75
N LEU A 45 -9.05 -9.87 14.19
CA LEU A 45 -8.54 -10.33 15.49
C LEU A 45 -8.75 -9.32 16.61
N ASN A 46 -9.08 -8.07 16.27
CA ASN A 46 -9.18 -6.98 17.23
C ASN A 46 -10.60 -6.40 17.26
N ALA A 47 -11.18 -6.30 18.46
CA ALA A 47 -12.44 -5.60 18.68
C ALA A 47 -12.15 -4.13 18.99
N PHE A 48 -11.82 -3.33 17.97
CA PHE A 48 -11.62 -1.89 18.15
C PHE A 48 -12.93 -1.22 18.56
N GLU A 49 -12.94 -0.53 19.71
CA GLU A 49 -14.13 0.16 20.22
C GLU A 49 -14.21 1.57 19.64
N THR A 50 -13.06 2.18 19.34
CA THR A 50 -12.98 3.54 18.82
C THR A 50 -12.18 3.64 17.51
N GLY A 51 -12.45 4.71 16.75
CA GLY A 51 -11.66 5.02 15.55
C GLY A 51 -10.19 5.32 15.86
N SER A 52 -9.87 5.84 17.05
CA SER A 52 -8.49 6.09 17.48
C SER A 52 -7.74 4.78 17.73
N GLU A 53 -8.38 3.80 18.36
CA GLU A 53 -7.81 2.46 18.53
C GLU A 53 -7.60 1.77 17.19
N ALA A 54 -8.60 1.81 16.31
CA ALA A 54 -8.48 1.25 14.97
C ALA A 54 -7.32 1.90 14.18
N ARG A 55 -7.19 3.23 14.26
CA ARG A 55 -6.08 3.96 13.63
C ARG A 55 -4.73 3.49 14.16
N ASN A 56 -4.58 3.36 15.48
CA ASN A 56 -3.33 2.94 16.09
C ASN A 56 -2.99 1.47 15.77
N GLY A 57 -3.98 0.57 15.85
CA GLY A 57 -3.81 -0.85 15.57
C GLY A 57 -3.47 -1.11 14.10
N ILE A 58 -4.25 -0.53 13.18
CA ILE A 58 -3.98 -0.61 11.73
C ILE A 58 -2.64 0.04 11.39
N GLY A 59 -2.34 1.21 11.97
CA GLY A 59 -1.07 1.90 11.75
C GLY A 59 0.13 1.06 12.19
N SER A 60 0.04 0.43 13.37
CA SER A 60 1.08 -0.49 13.87
C SER A 60 1.25 -1.71 12.97
N TRP A 61 0.15 -2.27 12.45
CA TRP A 61 0.21 -3.40 11.52
C TRP A 61 0.85 -3.00 10.18
N ILE A 62 0.52 -1.82 9.64
CA ILE A 62 1.12 -1.31 8.40
C ILE A 62 2.63 -1.08 8.57
N ALA A 63 3.05 -0.49 9.69
CA ALA A 63 4.47 -0.32 10.00
C ALA A 63 5.18 -1.68 10.06
N TYR A 64 4.61 -2.66 10.76
CA TYR A 64 5.15 -4.02 10.78
C TYR A 64 5.25 -4.63 9.36
N TYR A 65 4.21 -4.51 8.55
CA TYR A 65 4.17 -5.07 7.20
C TYR A 65 5.28 -4.49 6.30
N ASN A 66 5.53 -3.18 6.39
CA ASN A 66 6.49 -2.49 5.54
C ASN A 66 7.93 -2.57 6.06
N GLU A 67 8.13 -2.47 7.37
CA GLU A 67 9.46 -2.31 7.97
C GLU A 67 10.08 -3.62 8.43
N ARG A 68 9.27 -4.65 8.74
CA ARG A 68 9.74 -5.84 9.48
C ARG A 68 9.35 -7.18 8.87
N ARG A 69 8.23 -7.24 8.14
CA ARG A 69 7.75 -8.48 7.54
C ARG A 69 8.62 -8.85 6.34
N PRO A 70 9.28 -10.02 6.32
CA PRO A 70 10.01 -10.49 5.16
C PRO A 70 9.05 -11.03 4.08
N HIS A 71 9.33 -10.74 2.81
CA HIS A 71 8.52 -11.20 1.68
C HIS A 71 9.35 -12.12 0.77
N SER A 72 8.81 -13.32 0.49
CA SER A 72 9.48 -14.28 -0.41
C SER A 72 9.69 -13.71 -1.83
N THR A 73 8.74 -12.93 -2.34
CA THR A 73 8.86 -12.19 -3.61
C THR A 73 10.06 -11.23 -3.63
N PHE A 74 10.50 -10.75 -2.46
CA PHE A 74 11.63 -9.84 -2.31
C PHE A 74 12.91 -10.55 -1.81
N GLY A 75 12.97 -11.88 -1.91
CA GLY A 75 14.12 -12.64 -1.43
C GLY A 75 14.30 -12.59 0.09
N GLY A 76 13.20 -12.42 0.84
CA GLY A 76 13.22 -12.31 2.30
C GLY A 76 13.39 -10.89 2.83
N ARG A 77 13.49 -9.88 1.95
CA ARG A 77 13.53 -8.47 2.34
C ARG A 77 12.14 -7.90 2.63
N THR A 78 12.12 -6.77 3.31
CA THR A 78 10.91 -6.01 3.61
C THR A 78 10.54 -5.05 2.47
N PRO A 79 9.27 -4.64 2.34
CA PRO A 79 8.86 -3.63 1.36
C PRO A 79 9.71 -2.35 1.42
N ASP A 80 10.02 -1.85 2.61
CA ASP A 80 10.81 -0.62 2.77
C ASP A 80 12.26 -0.79 2.32
N GLU A 81 12.87 -1.94 2.61
CA GLU A 81 14.21 -2.25 2.10
C GLU A 81 14.22 -2.24 0.57
N VAL A 82 13.21 -2.82 -0.08
CA VAL A 82 13.10 -2.83 -1.55
C VAL A 82 12.92 -1.42 -2.09
N TYR A 83 12.01 -0.64 -1.51
CA TYR A 83 11.73 0.72 -1.93
C TYR A 83 12.96 1.62 -1.81
N ALA A 84 13.66 1.59 -0.67
CA ALA A 84 14.86 2.40 -0.44
C ALA A 84 15.98 2.07 -1.45
N THR A 85 16.17 0.80 -1.80
CA THR A 85 17.16 0.42 -2.83
C THR A 85 16.76 0.87 -4.24
N ALA A 86 15.46 0.84 -4.56
CA ALA A 86 14.97 1.29 -5.86
C ALA A 86 15.20 2.80 -6.02
N GLU A 87 14.88 3.58 -4.99
CA GLU A 87 15.09 5.02 -4.97
C GLU A 87 16.59 5.39 -5.12
N MET A 88 17.48 4.69 -4.43
CA MET A 88 18.92 4.86 -4.60
C MET A 88 19.37 4.57 -6.04
N THR A 89 18.84 3.50 -6.65
CA THR A 89 19.19 3.11 -8.01
C THR A 89 18.73 4.15 -9.03
N GLU A 90 17.51 4.69 -8.87
CA GLU A 90 16.98 5.74 -9.74
C GLU A 90 17.77 7.05 -9.61
N ARG A 91 18.17 7.44 -8.39
CA ARG A 91 18.99 8.63 -8.16
C ARG A 91 20.40 8.52 -8.75
N LEU A 92 20.98 7.32 -8.78
CA LEU A 92 22.30 7.08 -9.39
C LEU A 92 22.24 7.00 -10.92
N ALA A 93 21.06 6.75 -11.49
CA ALA A 93 20.84 6.64 -12.94
C ALA A 93 20.39 7.95 -13.61
N ALA A 94 20.08 8.99 -12.82
CA ALA A 94 19.68 10.32 -13.27
C ALA A 94 20.86 11.30 -13.30
#